data_AF-H7GGA8-F1
#
_entry.id   AF-H7GGA8-F1
#
_cell.length_a   1.000
_cell.length_b   1.000
_cell.length_c   1.000
_cell.angle_alpha   90.00
_cell.angle_beta   90.00
_cell.angle_gamma   90.00
#
_symmetry.space_group_name_H-M   'P 1'
#
loop_
_entity.id
_entity.type
_entity.pdbx_description
1 polymer ?
#
loop_
_entity_poly.entity_id
_entity_poly.type
_entity_poly.pdbx_seq_one_letter_code
_entity_poly.pdbx_strand_id
1 'polypeptide(L)'
;MVRGFYLRFGEGVSEEANRRALALAEALLRAPPPGLLDAVPAYGVLYLEYDPRRLSRGRLLRLLKGLPQERAEEGRVVEIPVRYDGEDLPEVASHLGLSLEAVKALHQKPLYRVYALGFTPGFPFLAEVEPALRLPRKPHPRPRVPAHAVAVAGVQTGIYPLPSPGGWNLIGTSLVAVYDPHRETPFLLRPGDRVRFLEAEGPTPPEPRPLELLPEEPSLPAIRVEEAGLLDLVVDGGRFLGGHLGLARSGPLDAPSARLANRLVGNGAGAPLLEFAYKGPVLTALRDLVAAFAGYGFVALLEGEEIPPGQSFLWPRGKTLRFRPRGPGVRGYLAVAGGLEVRPFLGSASPDLRG
;
A
#
# COMPACT_ATOMS: atom_id res chain seq x y z
N MET A 1 -17.96 8.96 -0.73
CA MET A 1 -17.42 9.88 -1.75
C MET A 1 -16.08 10.35 -1.25
N VAL A 2 -15.11 10.48 -2.13
CA VAL A 2 -13.73 10.86 -1.79
C VAL A 2 -13.38 12.13 -2.57
N ARG A 3 -12.71 13.08 -1.94
CA ARG A 3 -12.19 14.29 -2.60
C ARG A 3 -10.76 14.53 -2.13
N GLY A 4 -9.95 15.16 -2.96
CA GLY A 4 -8.60 15.55 -2.59
C GLY A 4 -8.16 16.87 -3.21
N PHE A 5 -7.04 17.40 -2.71
CA PHE A 5 -6.34 18.54 -3.30
C PHE A 5 -4.85 18.48 -2.98
N TYR A 6 -4.05 19.22 -3.74
CA TYR A 6 -2.61 19.33 -3.57
C TYR A 6 -2.25 20.68 -2.95
N LEU A 7 -1.27 20.65 -2.05
CA LEU A 7 -0.49 21.80 -1.62
C LEU A 7 0.91 21.67 -2.22
N ARG A 8 1.46 22.77 -2.75
CA ARG A 8 2.79 22.80 -3.35
C ARG A 8 3.60 23.90 -2.68
N PHE A 9 4.79 23.55 -2.20
CA PHE A 9 5.69 24.43 -1.46
C PHE A 9 6.94 24.81 -2.27
N GLY A 10 7.13 24.18 -3.43
CA GLY A 10 8.25 24.42 -4.35
C GLY A 10 8.25 23.38 -5.48
N GLU A 11 9.10 23.60 -6.48
CA GLU A 11 9.31 22.69 -7.61
C GLU A 11 10.57 21.85 -7.42
N GLY A 12 10.63 20.70 -8.09
CA GLY A 12 11.80 19.82 -8.10
C GLY A 12 12.16 19.20 -6.75
N VAL A 13 13.43 18.84 -6.61
CA VAL A 13 14.03 18.31 -5.37
C VAL A 13 14.50 19.49 -4.52
N SER A 14 13.59 20.07 -3.74
CA SER A 14 13.89 21.19 -2.82
C SER A 14 13.71 20.74 -1.38
N GLU A 15 14.80 20.81 -0.60
CA GLU A 15 14.80 20.39 0.81
C GLU A 15 13.82 21.20 1.66
N GLU A 16 13.84 22.53 1.54
CA GLU A 16 12.94 23.41 2.29
C GLU A 16 11.46 23.18 1.92
N ALA A 17 11.16 23.00 0.63
CA ALA A 17 9.79 22.68 0.21
C ALA A 17 9.33 21.33 0.79
N ASN A 18 10.22 20.33 0.84
CA ASN A 18 9.94 19.04 1.46
C ASN A 18 9.75 19.15 2.97
N ARG A 19 10.57 19.96 3.66
CA ARG A 19 10.43 20.22 5.10
C ARG A 19 9.05 20.77 5.45
N ARG A 20 8.52 21.71 4.65
CA ARG A 20 7.18 22.28 4.81
C ARG A 20 6.06 21.26 4.54
N ALA A 21 6.19 20.47 3.48
CA ALA A 21 5.22 19.41 3.17
C ALA A 21 5.13 18.38 4.32
N LEU A 22 6.29 17.98 4.86
CA LEU A 22 6.39 17.04 5.96
C LEU A 22 5.83 17.59 7.27
N ALA A 23 6.13 18.84 7.63
CA ALA A 23 5.62 19.45 8.86
C ALA A 23 4.09 19.35 8.96
N LEU A 24 3.38 19.68 7.87
CA LEU A 24 1.93 19.58 7.83
C LEU A 24 1.44 18.12 7.77
N ALA A 25 2.11 17.25 7.02
CA ALA A 25 1.75 15.84 6.95
C ALA A 25 1.87 15.15 8.32
N GLU A 26 2.98 15.34 9.02
CA GLU A 26 3.24 14.79 10.34
C GLU A 26 2.24 15.30 11.37
N ALA A 27 1.94 16.60 11.35
CA ALA A 27 0.95 17.19 12.25
C ALA A 27 -0.45 16.61 12.02
N LEU A 28 -0.86 16.40 10.76
CA LEU A 28 -2.13 15.74 10.42
C LEU A 28 -2.16 14.26 10.79
N LEU A 29 -1.08 13.52 10.53
CA LEU A 29 -1.02 12.08 10.81
C LEU A 29 -0.93 11.77 12.30
N ARG A 30 -0.35 12.68 13.11
CA ARG A 30 -0.31 12.57 14.57
C ARG A 30 -1.70 12.73 15.21
N ALA A 31 -2.52 13.62 14.66
CA ALA A 31 -3.86 13.92 15.17
C ALA A 31 -4.87 14.09 14.01
N PRO A 32 -5.25 12.99 13.31
CA PRO A 32 -6.06 13.08 12.10
C PRO A 32 -7.49 13.53 12.43
N PRO A 33 -8.00 14.62 11.83
CA PRO A 33 -9.37 15.03 12.04
C PRO A 33 -10.34 14.02 11.43
N PRO A 34 -11.52 13.77 12.04
CA PRO A 34 -12.51 12.87 11.49
C PRO A 34 -12.89 13.22 10.05
N GLY A 35 -12.70 12.26 9.14
CA GLY A 35 -12.95 12.43 7.71
C GLY A 35 -11.70 12.69 6.87
N LEU A 36 -10.52 12.91 7.46
CA LEU A 36 -9.26 12.80 6.72
C LEU A 36 -9.03 11.33 6.35
N LEU A 37 -8.71 11.07 5.10
CA LEU A 37 -8.48 9.72 4.56
C LEU A 37 -7.01 9.49 4.23
N ASP A 38 -6.28 10.53 3.82
CA ASP A 38 -4.83 10.44 3.62
C ASP A 38 -4.14 11.81 3.69
N ALA A 39 -2.84 11.78 4.00
CA ALA A 39 -1.92 12.91 3.94
C ALA A 39 -0.55 12.42 3.45
N VAL A 40 -0.27 12.62 2.16
CA VAL A 40 0.87 12.01 1.46
C VAL A 40 1.87 13.09 1.03
N PRO A 41 3.01 13.23 1.72
CA PRO A 41 4.09 14.11 1.31
C PRO A 41 4.99 13.44 0.26
N ALA A 42 5.33 14.17 -0.80
CA ALA A 42 6.31 13.75 -1.80
C ALA A 42 7.00 14.98 -2.40
N TYR A 43 8.33 15.08 -2.24
CA TYR A 43 9.11 16.27 -2.58
C TYR A 43 8.50 17.52 -1.92
N GLY A 44 8.33 18.61 -2.66
CA GLY A 44 7.64 19.83 -2.21
C GLY A 44 6.12 19.77 -2.28
N VAL A 45 5.50 18.59 -2.38
CA VAL A 45 4.05 18.43 -2.53
C VAL A 45 3.45 17.68 -1.35
N LEU A 46 2.28 18.12 -0.89
CA LEU A 46 1.43 17.37 0.04
C LEU A 46 0.07 17.14 -0.61
N TYR A 47 -0.28 15.88 -0.85
CA TYR A 47 -1.63 15.48 -1.25
C TYR A 47 -2.49 15.19 -0.02
N LEU A 48 -3.68 15.77 0.03
CA LEU A 48 -4.66 15.51 1.08
C LEU A 48 -5.92 14.93 0.48
N GLU A 49 -6.42 13.87 1.09
CA GLU A 49 -7.66 13.21 0.70
C GLU A 49 -8.63 13.12 1.88
N TYR A 50 -9.91 13.37 1.65
CA TYR A 50 -10.92 13.45 2.71
C TYR A 50 -12.33 13.03 2.25
N ASP A 51 -13.18 12.62 3.20
CA ASP A 51 -14.62 12.42 2.99
C ASP A 51 -15.37 13.75 3.21
N PRO A 52 -15.94 14.37 2.15
CA PRO A 52 -16.60 15.66 2.25
C PRO A 52 -17.84 15.68 3.15
N ARG A 53 -18.41 14.51 3.48
CA ARG A 53 -19.56 14.40 4.38
C ARG A 53 -19.15 14.52 5.85
N ARG A 54 -17.90 14.25 6.19
CA ARG A 54 -17.35 14.29 7.55
C ARG A 54 -16.41 15.48 7.77
N LEU A 55 -15.71 15.89 6.71
CA LEU A 55 -14.74 16.98 6.74
C LEU A 55 -14.93 17.88 5.52
N SER A 56 -15.35 19.13 5.73
CA SER A 56 -15.46 20.08 4.63
C SER A 56 -14.07 20.62 4.24
N ARG A 57 -13.90 20.97 2.95
CA ARG A 57 -12.67 21.60 2.45
C ARG A 57 -12.28 22.83 3.26
N GLY A 58 -13.25 23.70 3.56
CA GLY A 58 -13.01 24.93 4.32
C GLY A 58 -12.54 24.66 5.75
N ARG A 59 -13.07 23.62 6.41
CA ARG A 59 -12.60 23.21 7.74
C ARG A 59 -11.17 22.66 7.68
N LEU A 60 -10.86 21.80 6.72
CA LEU A 60 -9.50 21.26 6.55
C LEU A 60 -8.47 22.37 6.25
N LEU A 61 -8.80 23.32 5.37
CA LEU A 61 -7.94 24.48 5.09
C LEU A 61 -7.73 25.37 6.33
N ARG A 62 -8.73 25.53 7.20
CA ARG A 62 -8.57 26.26 8.47
C ARG A 62 -7.67 25.50 9.44
N LEU A 63 -7.82 24.19 9.54
CA LEU A 63 -6.94 23.35 10.39
C LEU A 63 -5.49 23.50 9.95
N LEU A 64 -5.21 23.37 8.64
CA LEU A 64 -3.86 23.51 8.09
C LEU A 64 -3.18 24.84 8.46
N LYS A 65 -3.93 25.95 8.52
CA LYS A 65 -3.38 27.26 8.92
C LYS A 65 -2.96 27.34 10.38
N GLY A 66 -3.58 26.52 11.24
CA GLY A 66 -3.29 26.47 12.68
C GLY A 66 -2.26 25.40 13.06
N LEU A 67 -1.79 24.59 12.12
CA LEU A 67 -0.75 23.59 12.38
C LEU A 67 0.65 24.24 12.37
N PRO A 68 1.62 23.67 13.12
CA PRO A 68 3.01 24.07 13.02
C PRO A 68 3.52 23.97 11.57
N GLN A 69 4.23 25.01 11.11
CA GLN A 69 4.82 25.04 9.76
C GLN A 69 6.25 24.48 9.73
N GLU A 70 6.83 24.25 10.90
CA GLU A 70 8.14 23.65 11.06
C GLU A 70 8.01 22.28 11.72
N ARG A 71 8.92 21.37 11.36
CA ARG A 71 9.00 20.07 12.03
C ARG A 71 9.53 20.27 13.44
N ALA A 72 9.03 19.45 14.36
CA ALA A 72 9.54 19.44 15.73
C ALA A 72 10.99 18.92 15.79
N GLU A 73 11.35 17.97 14.92
CA GLU A 73 12.67 17.32 14.90
C GLU A 73 13.12 17.03 13.47
N GLU A 74 14.44 16.93 13.29
CA GLU A 74 15.02 16.40 12.05
C GLU A 74 14.76 14.89 11.93
N GLY A 75 14.75 14.37 10.70
CA GLY A 75 14.68 12.92 10.49
C GLY A 75 15.93 12.23 11.05
N ARG A 76 15.74 11.05 11.63
CA ARG A 76 16.87 10.24 12.12
C ARG A 76 17.81 9.89 10.98
N VAL A 77 19.09 9.69 11.28
CA VAL A 77 20.04 9.12 10.32
C VAL A 77 19.92 7.60 10.41
N VAL A 78 19.60 6.97 9.28
CA VAL A 78 19.52 5.51 9.12
C VAL A 78 20.69 5.07 8.26
N GLU A 79 21.55 4.22 8.81
CA GLU A 79 22.64 3.62 8.05
C GLU A 79 22.13 2.35 7.36
N ILE A 80 22.38 2.25 6.06
CA ILE A 80 21.97 1.12 5.23
C ILE A 80 23.22 0.41 4.73
N PRO A 81 23.53 -0.79 5.24
CA PRO A 81 24.62 -1.60 4.72
C PRO A 81 24.27 -2.11 3.32
N VAL A 82 25.20 -1.97 2.39
CA VAL A 82 25.04 -2.33 0.97
C VAL A 82 26.21 -3.18 0.52
N ARG A 83 25.91 -4.31 -0.11
CA ARG A 83 26.89 -5.03 -0.91
C ARG A 83 26.83 -4.47 -2.33
N TYR A 84 27.93 -3.93 -2.85
CA TYR A 84 27.99 -3.34 -4.19
C TYR A 84 28.22 -4.41 -5.26
N ASP A 85 27.20 -5.24 -5.47
CA ASP A 85 27.15 -6.37 -6.40
C ASP A 85 26.15 -6.17 -7.55
N GLY A 86 25.74 -4.92 -7.79
CA GLY A 86 24.66 -4.61 -8.73
C GLY A 86 25.01 -4.97 -10.17
N GLU A 87 24.02 -5.53 -10.88
CA GLU A 87 24.14 -5.94 -12.29
C GLU A 87 24.63 -4.81 -13.20
N ASP A 88 24.21 -3.57 -12.94
CA ASP A 88 24.58 -2.41 -13.75
C ASP A 88 25.87 -1.73 -13.28
N LEU A 89 26.47 -2.11 -12.15
CA LEU A 89 27.61 -1.40 -11.57
C LEU A 89 28.78 -1.22 -12.57
N PRO A 90 29.18 -2.24 -13.35
CA PRO A 90 30.22 -2.07 -14.39
C PRO A 90 29.78 -1.15 -15.54
N GLU A 91 28.51 -1.23 -15.97
CA GLU A 91 27.96 -0.38 -17.02
C GLU A 91 27.93 1.09 -16.57
N VAL A 92 27.49 1.36 -15.34
CA VAL A 92 27.48 2.70 -14.73
C VAL A 92 28.90 3.27 -14.70
N ALA A 93 29.87 2.48 -14.24
CA ALA A 93 31.26 2.92 -14.13
C ALA A 93 31.83 3.27 -15.52
N SER A 94 31.64 2.40 -16.51
CA SER A 94 32.07 2.63 -17.88
C SER A 94 31.40 3.85 -18.51
N HIS A 95 30.09 4.01 -18.33
CA HIS A 95 29.33 5.12 -18.92
C HIS A 95 29.77 6.49 -18.40
N LEU A 96 30.17 6.54 -17.13
CA LEU A 96 30.58 7.77 -16.45
C LEU A 96 32.10 7.99 -16.42
N GLY A 97 32.89 7.07 -16.99
CA GLY A 97 34.35 7.14 -16.96
C GLY A 97 34.96 7.01 -15.55
N LEU A 98 34.31 6.23 -14.69
CA LEU A 98 34.70 6.01 -13.30
C LEU A 98 35.25 4.59 -13.09
N SER A 99 36.07 4.41 -12.05
CA SER A 99 36.34 3.07 -11.53
C SER A 99 35.15 2.55 -10.74
N LEU A 100 35.06 1.22 -10.55
CA LEU A 100 34.02 0.62 -9.69
C LEU A 100 34.06 1.24 -8.28
N GLU A 101 35.26 1.36 -7.70
CA GLU A 101 35.46 1.96 -6.38
C GLU A 101 35.02 3.43 -6.33
N ALA A 102 35.23 4.20 -7.40
CA ALA A 102 34.76 5.58 -7.48
C ALA A 102 33.22 5.66 -7.49
N VAL A 103 32.53 4.74 -8.21
CA VAL A 103 31.06 4.67 -8.18
C VAL A 103 30.55 4.37 -6.77
N LYS A 104 31.14 3.37 -6.10
CA LYS A 104 30.79 3.03 -4.71
C LYS A 104 30.99 4.20 -3.78
N ALA A 105 32.16 4.86 -3.83
CA ALA A 105 32.49 5.99 -2.97
C ALA A 105 31.55 7.19 -3.19
N LEU A 106 31.22 7.50 -4.45
CA LEU A 106 30.28 8.57 -4.79
C LEU A 106 28.86 8.28 -4.30
N HIS A 107 28.43 7.01 -4.26
CA HIS A 107 27.14 6.64 -3.69
C HIS A 107 27.12 6.71 -2.15
N GLN A 108 28.23 6.48 -1.46
CA GLN A 108 28.29 6.50 0.02
C GLN A 108 28.47 7.91 0.58
N LYS A 109 28.98 8.84 -0.23
CA LYS A 109 29.38 10.19 0.20
C LYS A 109 28.22 11.03 0.76
N PRO A 110 27.06 11.15 0.10
CA PRO A 110 26.00 12.04 0.57
C PRO A 110 25.32 11.55 1.85
N LEU A 111 24.83 12.51 2.64
CA LEU A 111 23.76 12.26 3.60
C LEU A 111 22.44 12.48 2.87
N TYR A 112 21.83 11.39 2.40
CA TYR A 112 20.59 11.45 1.64
C TYR A 112 19.41 11.80 2.52
N ARG A 113 18.34 12.32 1.91
CA ARG A 113 17.03 12.50 2.53
C ARG A 113 15.96 11.72 1.78
N VAL A 114 15.01 11.12 2.51
CA VAL A 114 13.81 10.49 1.93
C VAL A 114 12.81 11.59 1.51
N TYR A 115 12.82 11.96 0.23
CA TYR A 115 11.94 13.00 -0.32
C TYR A 115 10.52 12.50 -0.59
N ALA A 116 10.39 11.22 -0.93
CA ALA A 116 9.11 10.53 -1.08
C ALA A 116 9.28 9.06 -0.67
N LEU A 117 8.19 8.43 -0.25
CA LEU A 117 8.17 7.03 0.17
C LEU A 117 6.90 6.40 -0.38
N GLY A 118 7.01 5.19 -0.94
CA GLY A 118 5.83 4.39 -1.25
C GLY A 118 5.44 4.24 -2.72
N PHE A 119 6.40 4.21 -3.66
CA PHE A 119 6.12 3.76 -5.04
C PHE A 119 5.60 2.31 -5.06
N THR A 120 6.31 1.45 -4.33
CA THR A 120 5.79 0.23 -3.71
C THR A 120 5.92 0.40 -2.18
N PRO A 121 5.22 -0.39 -1.35
CA PRO A 121 5.29 -0.24 0.11
C PRO A 121 6.73 -0.16 0.63
N GLY A 122 7.08 0.97 1.25
CA GLY A 122 8.40 1.22 1.81
C GLY A 122 9.50 1.62 0.83
N PHE A 123 9.22 1.79 -0.47
CA PHE A 123 10.23 2.21 -1.46
C PHE A 123 10.63 3.68 -1.23
N PRO A 124 11.90 3.98 -0.88
CA PRO A 124 12.35 5.35 -0.65
C PRO A 124 12.88 5.99 -1.94
N PHE A 125 12.47 7.22 -2.21
CA PHE A 125 13.14 8.10 -3.16
C PHE A 125 14.07 9.05 -2.41
N LEU A 126 15.36 8.86 -2.61
CA LEU A 126 16.43 9.52 -1.86
C LEU A 126 17.20 10.48 -2.77
N ALA A 127 17.60 11.62 -2.24
CA ALA A 127 18.42 12.60 -2.97
C ALA A 127 19.32 13.38 -1.99
N GLU A 128 20.45 13.96 -2.42
CA GLU A 128 20.93 14.03 -3.81
C GLU A 128 22.11 13.11 -4.10
N VAL A 129 22.07 12.43 -5.24
CA VAL A 129 23.22 11.71 -5.80
C VAL A 129 24.28 12.72 -6.25
N GLU A 130 25.56 12.43 -5.98
CA GLU A 130 26.70 13.25 -6.38
C GLU A 130 26.69 13.52 -7.90
N PRO A 131 27.00 14.74 -8.37
CA PRO A 131 26.95 15.10 -9.79
C PRO A 131 27.67 14.10 -10.72
N ALA A 132 28.83 13.59 -10.30
CA ALA A 132 29.62 12.64 -11.09
C ALA A 132 28.98 11.24 -11.24
N LEU A 133 27.99 10.89 -10.39
CA LEU A 133 27.27 9.62 -10.43
C LEU A 133 25.88 9.75 -11.09
N ARG A 134 25.49 10.94 -11.56
CA ARG A 134 24.17 11.17 -12.16
C ARG A 134 24.14 10.65 -13.59
N LEU A 135 23.33 9.63 -13.84
CA LEU A 135 23.04 9.10 -15.17
C LEU A 135 21.53 8.83 -15.33
N PRO A 136 20.95 8.93 -16.53
CA PRO A 136 19.52 8.70 -16.73
C PRO A 136 19.12 7.26 -16.38
N ARG A 137 17.81 7.04 -16.17
CA ARG A 137 17.25 5.69 -16.14
C ARG A 137 17.48 4.98 -17.49
N LYS A 138 17.48 3.65 -17.49
CA LYS A 138 17.53 2.86 -18.72
C LYS A 138 16.35 3.18 -19.65
N PRO A 139 16.56 3.12 -20.98
CA PRO A 139 15.48 3.36 -21.96
C PRO A 139 14.32 2.37 -21.85
N HIS A 140 14.63 1.11 -21.53
CA HIS A 140 13.65 0.03 -21.35
C HIS A 140 13.72 -0.49 -19.90
N PRO A 141 12.61 -0.50 -19.15
CA PRO A 141 12.61 -1.01 -17.79
C PRO A 141 12.72 -2.54 -17.79
N ARG A 142 13.39 -3.09 -16.77
CA ARG A 142 13.34 -4.52 -16.47
C ARG A 142 11.92 -4.91 -16.06
N PRO A 143 11.41 -6.07 -16.48
CA PRO A 143 10.11 -6.56 -16.03
C PRO A 143 10.12 -6.93 -14.54
N ARG A 144 11.30 -7.29 -14.00
CA ARG A 144 11.50 -7.65 -12.60
C ARG A 144 12.88 -7.22 -12.14
N VAL A 145 12.94 -6.19 -11.30
CA VAL A 145 14.10 -5.86 -10.46
C VAL A 145 14.01 -6.74 -9.21
N PRO A 146 15.09 -7.36 -8.72
CA PRO A 146 15.05 -8.18 -7.51
C PRO A 146 14.75 -7.33 -6.27
N ALA A 147 14.20 -7.98 -5.23
CA ALA A 147 14.06 -7.33 -3.92
C ALA A 147 15.44 -6.91 -3.39
N HIS A 148 15.43 -5.87 -2.56
CA HIS A 148 16.59 -5.26 -1.91
C HIS A 148 17.57 -4.57 -2.86
N ALA A 149 17.29 -4.50 -4.17
CA ALA A 149 18.16 -3.82 -5.11
C ALA A 149 18.30 -2.33 -4.78
N VAL A 150 19.54 -1.85 -4.71
CA VAL A 150 19.91 -0.44 -4.55
C VAL A 150 20.22 0.11 -5.94
N ALA A 151 19.60 1.23 -6.29
CA ALA A 151 19.64 1.74 -7.66
C ALA A 151 19.70 3.27 -7.73
N VAL A 152 20.26 3.79 -8.82
CA VAL A 152 20.38 5.22 -9.10
C VAL A 152 19.73 5.62 -10.44
N ALA A 153 19.13 6.81 -10.48
CA ALA A 153 18.64 7.45 -11.69
C ALA A 153 18.59 8.98 -11.51
N GLY A 154 19.38 9.69 -12.32
CA GLY A 154 19.54 11.13 -12.26
C GLY A 154 20.07 11.57 -10.89
N VAL A 155 19.37 12.51 -10.26
CA VAL A 155 19.71 13.01 -8.91
C VAL A 155 19.30 12.06 -7.78
N GLN A 156 18.66 10.93 -8.09
CA GLN A 156 18.04 10.08 -7.08
C GLN A 156 18.70 8.72 -6.93
N THR A 157 18.64 8.21 -5.70
CA THR A 157 18.91 6.81 -5.35
C THR A 157 17.68 6.22 -4.64
N GLY A 158 17.57 4.90 -4.61
CA GLY A 158 16.39 4.20 -4.13
C GLY A 158 16.67 2.73 -3.83
N ILE A 159 15.76 2.11 -3.08
CA ILE A 159 15.85 0.71 -2.67
C ILE A 159 14.54 0.03 -3.02
N TYR A 160 14.60 -1.00 -3.85
CA TYR A 160 13.45 -1.83 -4.19
C TYR A 160 13.14 -2.76 -3.01
N PRO A 161 12.04 -2.57 -2.25
CA PRO A 161 11.79 -3.40 -1.06
C PRO A 161 11.31 -4.81 -1.41
N LEU A 162 10.64 -4.91 -2.56
CA LEU A 162 10.04 -6.11 -3.13
C LEU A 162 10.32 -6.14 -4.63
N PRO A 163 10.18 -7.32 -5.29
CA PRO A 163 10.36 -7.41 -6.72
C PRO A 163 9.31 -6.58 -7.48
N SER A 164 9.75 -5.71 -8.38
CA SER A 164 8.86 -4.90 -9.21
C SER A 164 9.51 -4.53 -10.55
N PRO A 165 8.75 -4.14 -11.57
CA PRO A 165 9.32 -3.55 -12.77
C PRO A 165 10.10 -2.27 -12.46
N GLY A 166 11.19 -2.00 -13.18
CA GLY A 166 12.04 -0.83 -12.91
C GLY A 166 13.14 -0.62 -13.93
N GLY A 167 13.45 0.65 -14.23
CA GLY A 167 14.51 1.04 -15.18
C GLY A 167 15.68 1.78 -14.53
N TRP A 168 15.81 1.75 -13.21
CA TRP A 168 16.92 2.40 -12.53
C TRP A 168 18.18 1.54 -12.62
N ASN A 169 19.35 2.17 -12.52
CA ASN A 169 20.64 1.49 -12.68
C ASN A 169 21.00 0.80 -11.36
N LEU A 170 21.03 -0.53 -11.35
CA LEU A 170 21.24 -1.37 -10.17
C LEU A 170 22.71 -1.42 -9.80
N ILE A 171 23.07 -0.85 -8.64
CA ILE A 171 24.48 -0.71 -8.21
C ILE A 171 24.84 -1.60 -7.01
N GLY A 172 23.86 -2.19 -6.34
CA GLY A 172 24.10 -3.11 -5.23
C GLY A 172 22.83 -3.69 -4.63
N THR A 173 23.00 -4.33 -3.48
CA THR A 173 21.96 -5.00 -2.70
C THR A 173 21.98 -4.49 -1.27
N SER A 174 20.84 -4.03 -0.77
CA SER A 174 20.65 -3.67 0.63
C SER A 174 20.74 -4.93 1.49
N LEU A 175 21.56 -4.90 2.53
CA LEU A 175 21.71 -6.00 3.50
C LEU A 175 20.70 -5.92 4.64
N VAL A 176 19.74 -4.98 4.55
CA VAL A 176 18.59 -4.86 5.44
C VAL A 176 17.30 -4.72 4.62
N ALA A 177 16.24 -5.39 5.05
CA ALA A 177 14.93 -5.24 4.44
C ALA A 177 14.29 -3.91 4.88
N VAL A 178 14.06 -3.00 3.92
CA VAL A 178 13.45 -1.70 4.20
C VAL A 178 11.94 -1.80 4.45
N TYR A 179 11.33 -2.89 4.00
CA TYR A 179 9.94 -3.26 4.27
C TYR A 179 9.87 -4.74 4.66
N ASP A 180 9.17 -5.05 5.74
CA ASP A 180 8.83 -6.40 6.16
C ASP A 180 7.55 -6.36 7.01
N PRO A 181 6.41 -6.91 6.56
CA PRO A 181 5.16 -6.85 7.30
C PRO A 181 5.13 -7.78 8.54
N HIS A 182 6.13 -8.65 8.73
CA HIS A 182 6.18 -9.61 9.84
C HIS A 182 6.89 -9.08 11.10
N ARG A 183 7.59 -7.94 11.01
CA ARG A 183 8.27 -7.32 12.16
C ARG A 183 7.43 -6.22 12.81
N GLU A 184 7.73 -5.92 14.07
CA GLU A 184 7.01 -4.93 14.88
C GLU A 184 6.93 -3.53 14.23
N THR A 185 8.01 -3.09 13.56
CA THR A 185 8.04 -1.85 12.79
C THR A 185 8.22 -2.16 11.30
N PRO A 186 7.15 -2.32 10.51
CA PRO A 186 7.26 -2.86 9.16
C PRO A 186 8.12 -2.04 8.20
N PHE A 187 8.09 -0.72 8.35
CA PHE A 187 8.80 0.22 7.49
C PHE A 187 10.07 0.73 8.20
N LEU A 188 11.24 0.42 7.64
CA LEU A 188 12.52 0.86 8.19
C LEU A 188 12.72 2.37 8.04
N LEU A 189 12.17 2.94 6.98
CA LEU A 189 12.31 4.36 6.63
C LEU A 189 10.96 5.06 6.73
N ARG A 190 11.01 6.33 7.13
CA ARG A 190 9.88 7.26 7.18
C ARG A 190 10.12 8.45 6.25
N PRO A 191 9.06 9.12 5.76
CA PRO A 191 9.22 10.36 5.02
C PRO A 191 10.07 11.38 5.80
N GLY A 192 11.08 11.94 5.14
CA GLY A 192 12.00 12.90 5.77
C GLY A 192 13.11 12.33 6.64
N ASP A 193 13.24 11.00 6.77
CA ASP A 193 14.44 10.38 7.35
C ASP A 193 15.68 10.73 6.51
N ARG A 194 16.84 10.70 7.16
CA ARG A 194 18.15 10.86 6.52
C ARG A 194 18.81 9.49 6.39
N VAL A 195 19.55 9.25 5.32
CA VAL A 195 20.12 7.94 5.02
C VAL A 195 21.58 8.07 4.63
N ARG A 196 22.41 7.19 5.18
CA ARG A 196 23.79 6.99 4.72
C ARG A 196 23.94 5.55 4.28
N PHE A 197 24.47 5.36 3.07
CA PHE A 197 24.83 4.04 2.59
C PHE A 197 26.26 3.72 2.98
N LEU A 198 26.51 2.48 3.40
CA LEU A 198 27.84 2.00 3.79
C LEU A 198 28.10 0.68 3.07
N GLU A 199 29.26 0.55 2.42
CA GLU A 199 29.71 -0.73 1.88
C GLU A 199 29.89 -1.73 3.01
N ALA A 200 29.32 -2.91 2.84
CA ALA A 200 29.36 -3.97 3.84
C ALA A 200 29.26 -5.35 3.20
N GLU A 201 29.73 -6.34 3.95
CA GLU A 201 29.51 -7.75 3.65
C GLU A 201 28.34 -8.29 4.49
N GLY A 202 27.65 -9.30 3.95
CA GLY A 202 26.55 -9.95 4.65
C GLY A 202 25.63 -10.74 3.72
N PRO A 203 24.72 -11.55 4.29
CA PRO A 203 23.73 -12.27 3.53
C PRO A 203 22.67 -11.32 2.96
N THR A 204 22.16 -11.63 1.78
CA THR A 204 20.97 -10.93 1.25
C THR A 204 19.76 -11.23 2.15
N PRO A 205 18.97 -10.23 2.57
CA PRO A 205 17.74 -10.48 3.32
C PRO A 205 16.77 -11.33 2.51
N PRO A 206 15.97 -12.19 3.15
CA PRO A 206 14.93 -12.93 2.44
C PRO A 206 13.91 -11.97 1.81
N GLU A 207 13.26 -12.39 0.73
CA GLU A 207 12.08 -11.68 0.22
C GLU A 207 10.93 -11.83 1.25
N PRO A 208 10.32 -10.71 1.71
CA PRO A 208 9.15 -10.78 2.59
C PRO A 208 8.04 -11.61 1.95
N ARG A 209 7.46 -12.53 2.73
CA ARG A 209 6.29 -13.32 2.30
C ARG A 209 5.00 -12.58 2.63
N PRO A 210 3.87 -12.89 1.98
CA PRO A 210 2.57 -12.33 2.34
C PRO A 210 2.27 -12.50 3.84
N LEU A 211 1.67 -11.47 4.45
CA LEU A 211 1.19 -11.53 5.83
C LEU A 211 -0.23 -12.10 5.86
N GLU A 212 -0.41 -13.25 6.51
CA GLU A 212 -1.73 -13.85 6.67
C GLU A 212 -2.59 -13.01 7.64
N LEU A 213 -3.73 -12.54 7.14
CA LEU A 213 -4.69 -11.77 7.94
C LEU A 213 -5.85 -12.65 8.45
N LEU A 214 -6.18 -13.72 7.74
CA LEU A 214 -7.21 -14.65 8.17
C LEU A 214 -6.70 -15.53 9.31
N PRO A 215 -7.51 -15.77 10.36
CA PRO A 215 -7.16 -16.73 11.40
C PRO A 215 -7.19 -18.16 10.86
N GLU A 216 -6.21 -18.98 11.25
CA GLU A 216 -6.21 -20.41 10.96
C GLU A 216 -7.38 -21.10 11.67
N GLU A 217 -7.63 -20.70 12.92
CA GLU A 217 -8.74 -21.16 13.75
C GLU A 217 -9.64 -19.96 14.10
N PRO A 218 -10.66 -19.64 13.29
CA PRO A 218 -11.60 -18.59 13.64
C PRO A 218 -12.41 -18.95 14.87
N SER A 219 -12.71 -17.96 15.70
CA SER A 219 -13.50 -18.11 16.93
C SER A 219 -14.91 -18.66 16.67
N LEU A 220 -15.49 -18.30 15.52
CA LEU A 220 -16.82 -18.74 15.08
C LEU A 220 -16.75 -19.16 13.60
N PRO A 221 -16.38 -20.42 13.30
CA PRO A 221 -16.35 -20.92 11.93
C PRO A 221 -17.72 -20.74 11.24
N ALA A 222 -17.74 -19.97 10.14
CA ALA A 222 -18.96 -19.56 9.48
C ALA A 222 -19.13 -20.18 8.09
N ILE A 223 -18.10 -20.04 7.24
CA ILE A 223 -18.15 -20.45 5.83
C ILE A 223 -16.90 -21.27 5.53
N ARG A 224 -17.07 -22.38 4.81
CA ARG A 224 -15.96 -23.10 4.16
C ARG A 224 -15.93 -22.76 2.68
N VAL A 225 -14.75 -22.44 2.18
CA VAL A 225 -14.50 -22.31 0.74
C VAL A 225 -14.25 -23.71 0.19
N GLU A 226 -15.17 -24.21 -0.62
CA GLU A 226 -15.02 -25.52 -1.28
C GLU A 226 -14.19 -25.37 -2.57
N GLU A 227 -14.47 -24.31 -3.34
CA GLU A 227 -13.72 -23.94 -4.53
C GLU A 227 -13.54 -22.43 -4.60
N ALA A 228 -12.33 -21.98 -4.91
CA ALA A 228 -12.05 -20.57 -5.13
C ALA A 228 -12.61 -20.07 -6.48
N GLY A 229 -13.02 -18.81 -6.48
CA GLY A 229 -13.27 -18.00 -7.66
C GLY A 229 -11.97 -17.60 -8.37
N LEU A 230 -12.02 -16.56 -9.19
CA LEU A 230 -10.83 -16.05 -9.88
C LEU A 230 -9.91 -15.27 -8.92
N LEU A 231 -10.52 -14.39 -8.12
CA LEU A 231 -9.83 -13.60 -7.09
C LEU A 231 -10.87 -13.18 -6.05
N ASP A 232 -10.93 -13.93 -4.95
CA ASP A 232 -11.85 -13.69 -3.85
C ASP A 232 -11.08 -13.00 -2.72
N LEU A 233 -11.51 -11.80 -2.35
CA LEU A 233 -10.83 -10.96 -1.38
C LEU A 233 -11.76 -10.64 -0.24
N VAL A 234 -11.31 -10.86 0.99
CA VAL A 234 -11.99 -10.27 2.14
C VAL A 234 -11.57 -8.81 2.25
N VAL A 235 -12.53 -7.89 2.18
CA VAL A 235 -12.29 -6.45 2.20
C VAL A 235 -13.12 -5.79 3.28
N ASP A 236 -12.53 -4.82 3.98
CA ASP A 236 -13.26 -3.90 4.85
C ASP A 236 -13.44 -2.53 4.15
N GLY A 237 -13.70 -1.46 4.89
CA GLY A 237 -13.84 -0.12 4.33
C GLY A 237 -12.60 0.44 3.59
N GLY A 238 -11.43 -0.21 3.72
CA GLY A 238 -10.15 0.18 3.16
C GLY A 238 -9.13 0.60 4.23
N ARG A 239 -7.87 0.68 3.81
CA ARG A 239 -6.75 1.17 4.62
C ARG A 239 -6.57 2.67 4.44
N PHE A 240 -6.63 3.41 5.53
CA PHE A 240 -6.57 4.88 5.54
C PHE A 240 -5.28 5.37 6.19
N LEU A 241 -4.88 6.60 5.88
CA LEU A 241 -3.71 7.28 6.43
C LEU A 241 -2.38 6.53 6.18
N GLY A 242 -2.32 5.66 5.17
CA GLY A 242 -1.17 4.80 4.85
C GLY A 242 -0.45 5.14 3.55
N GLY A 243 -0.97 6.08 2.74
CA GLY A 243 -0.41 6.40 1.44
C GLY A 243 1.02 6.94 1.50
N HIS A 244 1.38 7.63 2.59
CA HIS A 244 2.75 8.11 2.87
C HIS A 244 3.79 6.99 3.07
N LEU A 245 3.34 5.73 3.20
CA LEU A 245 4.18 4.52 3.28
C LEU A 245 4.11 3.68 2.00
N GLY A 246 3.26 4.06 1.04
CA GLY A 246 3.00 3.31 -0.19
C GLY A 246 1.89 2.27 -0.10
N LEU A 247 1.15 2.23 1.01
CA LEU A 247 0.01 1.34 1.19
C LEU A 247 -1.19 1.86 0.39
N ALA A 248 -1.76 1.01 -0.44
CA ALA A 248 -2.94 1.33 -1.21
C ALA A 248 -4.17 1.46 -0.29
N ARG A 249 -5.16 2.25 -0.75
CA ARG A 249 -6.48 2.31 -0.08
C ARG A 249 -7.14 0.95 0.01
N SER A 250 -6.99 0.11 -1.02
CA SER A 250 -7.69 -1.16 -1.15
C SER A 250 -9.20 -0.99 -0.92
N GLY A 251 -9.83 -1.90 -0.16
CA GLY A 251 -11.26 -1.90 0.10
C GLY A 251 -12.06 -2.35 -1.13
N PRO A 252 -13.41 -2.28 -1.04
CA PRO A 252 -14.27 -2.69 -2.13
C PRO A 252 -14.17 -1.74 -3.33
N LEU A 253 -14.01 -2.31 -4.52
CA LEU A 253 -13.86 -1.52 -5.75
C LEU A 253 -15.18 -0.83 -6.15
N ASP A 254 -16.31 -1.49 -5.87
CA ASP A 254 -17.68 -0.96 -5.91
C ASP A 254 -18.21 -0.84 -4.48
N ALA A 255 -17.70 0.18 -3.79
CA ALA A 255 -18.01 0.43 -2.39
C ALA A 255 -19.50 0.67 -2.08
N PRO A 256 -20.33 1.30 -2.95
CA PRO A 256 -21.79 1.33 -2.76
C PRO A 256 -22.40 -0.05 -2.57
N SER A 257 -22.09 -1.02 -3.44
CA SER A 257 -22.62 -2.39 -3.35
C SER A 257 -22.13 -3.13 -2.11
N ALA A 258 -20.85 -3.01 -1.76
CA ALA A 258 -20.31 -3.59 -0.53
C ALA A 258 -21.02 -3.06 0.73
N ARG A 259 -21.22 -1.74 0.80
CA ARG A 259 -21.96 -1.11 1.91
C ARG A 259 -23.42 -1.55 1.95
N LEU A 260 -24.05 -1.75 0.80
CA LEU A 260 -25.42 -2.25 0.72
C LEU A 260 -25.52 -3.67 1.29
N ALA A 261 -24.65 -4.59 0.86
CA ALA A 261 -24.60 -5.96 1.37
C ALA A 261 -24.47 -5.99 2.91
N ASN A 262 -23.51 -5.25 3.46
CA ASN A 262 -23.34 -5.16 4.91
C ASN A 262 -24.58 -4.62 5.63
N ARG A 263 -25.21 -3.56 5.12
CA ARG A 263 -26.40 -2.97 5.76
C ARG A 263 -27.60 -3.91 5.76
N LEU A 264 -27.78 -4.71 4.71
CA LEU A 264 -28.88 -5.68 4.60
C LEU A 264 -28.82 -6.76 5.69
N VAL A 265 -27.65 -7.04 6.25
CA VAL A 265 -27.45 -8.00 7.35
C VAL A 265 -27.20 -7.33 8.71
N GLY A 266 -27.43 -6.02 8.82
CA GLY A 266 -27.27 -5.27 10.07
C GLY A 266 -25.84 -4.89 10.45
N ASN A 267 -24.86 -5.12 9.58
CA ASN A 267 -23.46 -4.77 9.85
C ASN A 267 -23.20 -3.26 9.68
N GLY A 268 -22.11 -2.80 10.30
CA GLY A 268 -21.48 -1.53 9.93
C GLY A 268 -21.06 -1.54 8.46
N ALA A 269 -21.20 -0.40 7.78
CA ALA A 269 -21.06 -0.34 6.32
C ALA A 269 -19.68 -0.78 5.79
N GLY A 270 -18.63 -0.67 6.61
CA GLY A 270 -17.26 -1.09 6.28
C GLY A 270 -16.82 -2.37 6.99
N ALA A 271 -17.74 -3.18 7.54
CA ALA A 271 -17.38 -4.46 8.13
C ALA A 271 -16.74 -5.40 7.07
N PRO A 272 -15.80 -6.26 7.46
CA PRO A 272 -15.20 -7.22 6.54
C PRO A 272 -16.26 -8.11 5.87
N LEU A 273 -16.23 -8.13 4.54
CA LEU A 273 -17.09 -8.95 3.70
C LEU A 273 -16.29 -9.53 2.53
N LEU A 274 -16.86 -10.48 1.79
CA LEU A 274 -16.21 -11.08 0.62
C LEU A 274 -16.54 -10.28 -0.65
N GLU A 275 -15.50 -9.88 -1.39
CA GLU A 275 -15.56 -9.39 -2.75
C GLU A 275 -15.05 -10.48 -3.70
N PHE A 276 -15.74 -10.74 -4.80
CA PHE A 276 -15.29 -11.66 -5.84
C PHE A 276 -15.54 -11.08 -7.22
N ALA A 277 -14.72 -11.45 -8.20
CA ALA A 277 -14.81 -10.94 -9.56
C ALA A 277 -14.68 -12.01 -10.63
N TYR A 278 -15.42 -11.83 -11.75
CA TYR A 278 -15.51 -12.70 -12.93
C TYR A 278 -16.04 -14.12 -12.67
N LYS A 279 -15.41 -14.86 -11.77
CA LYS A 279 -15.86 -16.17 -11.28
C LYS A 279 -15.96 -16.09 -9.76
N GLY A 280 -17.16 -16.31 -9.22
CA GLY A 280 -17.37 -16.39 -7.78
C GLY A 280 -16.99 -17.76 -7.20
N PRO A 281 -16.77 -17.85 -5.88
CA PRO A 281 -16.42 -19.10 -5.22
C PRO A 281 -17.63 -20.03 -5.03
N VAL A 282 -17.34 -21.28 -4.64
CA VAL A 282 -18.32 -22.24 -4.13
C VAL A 282 -18.13 -22.32 -2.63
N LEU A 283 -19.19 -22.00 -1.88
CA LEU A 283 -19.10 -21.83 -0.43
C LEU A 283 -20.12 -22.71 0.28
N THR A 284 -19.76 -23.29 1.42
CA THR A 284 -20.69 -24.05 2.27
C THR A 284 -20.79 -23.41 3.65
N ALA A 285 -22.01 -23.20 4.14
CA ALA A 285 -22.22 -22.70 5.49
C ALA A 285 -21.90 -23.77 6.55
N LEU A 286 -21.10 -23.43 7.55
CA LEU A 286 -20.74 -24.30 8.67
C LEU A 286 -21.74 -24.22 9.84
N ARG A 287 -22.61 -23.20 9.81
CA ARG A 287 -23.69 -22.92 10.76
C ARG A 287 -24.83 -22.19 10.03
N ASP A 288 -25.96 -22.00 10.68
CA ASP A 288 -27.02 -21.16 10.11
C ASP A 288 -26.56 -19.70 10.10
N LEU A 289 -26.72 -19.05 8.96
CA LEU A 289 -26.31 -17.67 8.71
C LEU A 289 -27.47 -16.85 8.14
N VAL A 290 -27.42 -15.55 8.39
CA VAL A 290 -28.12 -14.56 7.57
C VAL A 290 -27.06 -13.89 6.69
N ALA A 291 -27.24 -13.96 5.37
CA ALA A 291 -26.31 -13.41 4.39
C ALA A 291 -27.03 -12.42 3.47
N ALA A 292 -26.26 -11.58 2.78
CA ALA A 292 -26.78 -10.74 1.71
C ALA A 292 -25.82 -10.72 0.53
N PHE A 293 -26.40 -10.76 -0.67
CA PHE A 293 -25.67 -10.64 -1.92
C PHE A 293 -25.96 -9.28 -2.55
N ALA A 294 -24.92 -8.57 -2.99
CA ALA A 294 -25.03 -7.32 -3.74
C ALA A 294 -23.97 -7.25 -4.86
N GLY A 295 -23.99 -6.18 -5.64
CA GLY A 295 -23.13 -6.01 -6.82
C GLY A 295 -23.80 -6.53 -8.08
N TYR A 296 -22.99 -6.85 -9.09
CA TYR A 296 -23.46 -7.07 -10.47
C TYR A 296 -22.66 -8.18 -11.16
N GLY A 297 -23.19 -8.69 -12.27
CA GLY A 297 -22.58 -9.75 -13.08
C GLY A 297 -22.92 -11.17 -12.65
N PHE A 298 -23.68 -11.33 -11.56
CA PHE A 298 -24.04 -12.65 -11.04
C PHE A 298 -25.46 -12.69 -10.49
N VAL A 299 -26.02 -13.89 -10.46
CA VAL A 299 -27.10 -14.26 -9.54
C VAL A 299 -26.56 -15.31 -8.57
N ALA A 300 -26.89 -15.17 -7.28
CA ALA A 300 -26.55 -16.17 -6.29
C ALA A 300 -27.48 -17.39 -6.43
N LEU A 301 -26.95 -18.58 -6.15
CA LEU A 301 -27.67 -19.85 -6.23
C LEU A 301 -27.57 -20.57 -4.90
N LEU A 302 -28.70 -20.76 -4.23
CA LEU A 302 -28.79 -21.52 -2.99
C LEU A 302 -29.86 -22.59 -3.15
N GLU A 303 -29.49 -23.86 -2.98
CA GLU A 303 -30.40 -25.00 -3.15
C GLU A 303 -31.08 -25.09 -4.53
N GLY A 304 -30.48 -24.48 -5.56
CA GLY A 304 -31.04 -24.43 -6.92
C GLY A 304 -31.87 -23.19 -7.21
N GLU A 305 -32.27 -22.44 -6.18
CA GLU A 305 -33.04 -21.21 -6.28
C GLU A 305 -32.14 -20.00 -6.59
N GLU A 306 -32.61 -19.12 -7.47
CA GLU A 306 -31.92 -17.87 -7.81
C GLU A 306 -32.22 -16.77 -6.79
N ILE A 307 -31.16 -16.16 -6.26
CA ILE A 307 -31.23 -15.02 -5.36
C ILE A 307 -30.66 -13.80 -6.10
N PRO A 308 -31.50 -12.82 -6.48
CA PRO A 308 -31.03 -11.58 -7.11
C PRO A 308 -30.23 -10.72 -6.12
N PRO A 309 -29.34 -9.83 -6.61
CA PRO A 309 -28.59 -8.92 -5.74
C PRO A 309 -29.50 -7.88 -5.06
N GLY A 310 -29.07 -7.37 -3.91
CA GLY A 310 -29.74 -6.28 -3.19
C GLY A 310 -30.71 -6.74 -2.10
N GLN A 311 -30.69 -8.01 -1.70
CA GLN A 311 -31.52 -8.56 -0.63
C GLN A 311 -30.72 -9.50 0.30
N SER A 312 -31.22 -9.66 1.53
CA SER A 312 -30.75 -10.66 2.49
C SER A 312 -31.52 -11.97 2.35
N PHE A 313 -30.91 -13.07 2.79
CA PHE A 313 -31.50 -14.40 2.78
C PHE A 313 -30.97 -15.25 3.94
N LEU A 314 -31.74 -16.26 4.34
CA LEU A 314 -31.27 -17.29 5.26
C LEU A 314 -30.37 -18.25 4.48
N TRP A 315 -29.21 -18.58 5.05
CA TRP A 315 -28.30 -19.58 4.53
C TRP A 315 -28.13 -20.70 5.55
N PRO A 316 -28.89 -21.80 5.40
CA PRO A 316 -28.87 -22.90 6.37
C PRO A 316 -27.54 -23.65 6.39
N ARG A 317 -27.19 -24.19 7.56
CA ARG A 317 -26.00 -25.01 7.77
C ARG A 317 -25.93 -26.16 6.76
N GLY A 318 -24.74 -26.40 6.22
CA GLY A 318 -24.44 -27.48 5.28
C GLY A 318 -24.90 -27.20 3.85
N LYS A 319 -25.63 -26.11 3.59
CA LYS A 319 -26.05 -25.74 2.23
C LYS A 319 -24.94 -25.00 1.50
N THR A 320 -24.82 -25.29 0.22
CA THR A 320 -23.80 -24.69 -0.65
C THR A 320 -24.39 -23.53 -1.45
N LEU A 321 -23.69 -22.39 -1.41
CA LEU A 321 -23.95 -21.19 -2.19
C LEU A 321 -23.00 -21.13 -3.39
N ARG A 322 -23.53 -20.80 -4.57
CA ARG A 322 -22.76 -20.58 -5.81
C ARG A 322 -23.14 -19.25 -6.46
N PHE A 323 -22.34 -18.79 -7.40
CA PHE A 323 -22.61 -17.57 -8.18
C PHE A 323 -22.58 -17.86 -9.68
N ARG A 324 -23.72 -17.70 -10.36
CA ARG A 324 -23.83 -17.92 -11.81
C ARG A 324 -23.63 -16.59 -12.53
N PRO A 325 -22.69 -16.48 -13.49
CA PRO A 325 -22.53 -15.29 -14.31
C PRO A 325 -23.83 -14.94 -15.05
N ARG A 326 -24.29 -13.69 -14.93
CA ARG A 326 -25.51 -13.20 -15.59
C ARG A 326 -25.52 -11.68 -15.70
N GLY A 327 -25.86 -11.18 -16.89
CA GLY A 327 -26.04 -9.75 -17.13
C GLY A 327 -24.73 -8.95 -17.12
N PRO A 328 -24.81 -7.61 -17.07
CA PRO A 328 -23.64 -6.73 -17.04
C PRO A 328 -23.00 -6.67 -15.65
N GLY A 329 -21.74 -6.23 -15.60
CA GLY A 329 -20.94 -6.15 -14.38
C GLY A 329 -20.11 -7.42 -14.16
N VAL A 330 -19.13 -7.33 -13.27
CA VAL A 330 -18.15 -8.41 -13.07
C VAL A 330 -17.79 -8.63 -11.61
N ARG A 331 -18.46 -7.97 -10.66
CA ARG A 331 -18.05 -7.94 -9.25
C ARG A 331 -19.24 -8.07 -8.31
N GLY A 332 -19.17 -9.08 -7.46
CA GLY A 332 -20.17 -9.38 -6.46
C GLY A 332 -19.63 -9.23 -5.04
N TYR A 333 -20.57 -9.06 -4.10
CA TYR A 333 -20.29 -8.91 -2.68
C TYR A 333 -21.17 -9.84 -1.87
N LEU A 334 -20.57 -10.58 -0.94
CA LEU A 334 -21.28 -11.42 0.02
C LEU A 334 -20.97 -10.94 1.43
N ALA A 335 -21.99 -10.46 2.12
CA ALA A 335 -21.92 -10.12 3.54
C ALA A 335 -22.64 -11.18 4.38
N VAL A 336 -22.16 -11.39 5.61
CA VAL A 336 -22.81 -12.22 6.62
C VAL A 336 -23.07 -11.40 7.87
N ALA A 337 -24.19 -11.62 8.54
CA ALA A 337 -24.52 -10.95 9.80
C ALA A 337 -23.42 -11.20 10.84
N GLY A 338 -22.90 -10.13 11.45
CA GLY A 338 -21.74 -10.16 12.36
C GLY A 338 -20.40 -9.82 11.69
N GLY A 339 -20.32 -9.90 10.36
CA GLY A 339 -19.08 -9.67 9.60
C GLY A 339 -18.12 -10.86 9.64
N LEU A 340 -17.01 -10.77 8.89
CA LEU A 340 -15.95 -11.78 8.88
C LEU A 340 -14.85 -11.45 9.90
N GLU A 341 -14.34 -12.47 10.59
CA GLU A 341 -13.20 -12.36 11.49
C GLU A 341 -11.90 -12.30 10.69
N VAL A 342 -11.15 -11.21 10.83
CA VAL A 342 -9.87 -10.97 10.14
C VAL A 342 -8.98 -10.10 11.02
N ARG A 343 -7.68 -10.41 11.09
CA ARG A 343 -6.69 -9.56 11.76
C ARG A 343 -6.46 -8.27 10.96
N PRO A 344 -6.45 -7.09 11.61
CA PRO A 344 -6.08 -5.86 10.92
C PRO A 344 -4.57 -5.74 10.78
N PHE A 345 -4.11 -5.22 9.65
CA PHE A 345 -2.75 -4.69 9.47
C PHE A 345 -2.83 -3.19 9.22
N LEU A 346 -2.18 -2.41 10.09
CA LEU A 346 -2.23 -0.94 10.09
C LEU A 346 -3.66 -0.39 9.97
N GLY A 347 -4.55 -0.92 10.82
CA GLY A 347 -5.92 -0.42 11.00
C GLY A 347 -6.96 -0.92 9.99
N SER A 348 -6.60 -1.84 9.08
CA SER A 348 -7.55 -2.41 8.11
C SER A 348 -7.29 -3.89 7.85
N ALA A 349 -8.36 -4.63 7.62
CA ALA A 349 -8.39 -6.03 7.19
C ALA A 349 -8.27 -6.21 5.66
N SER A 350 -8.36 -5.12 4.88
CA SER A 350 -8.25 -5.21 3.42
C SER A 350 -6.84 -5.59 2.94
N PRO A 351 -6.72 -6.44 1.92
CA PRO A 351 -5.43 -6.86 1.37
C PRO A 351 -4.75 -5.71 0.61
N ASP A 352 -3.42 -5.69 0.61
CA ASP A 352 -2.62 -4.92 -0.35
C ASP A 352 -1.71 -5.91 -1.07
N LEU A 353 -2.13 -6.40 -2.24
CA LEU A 353 -1.41 -7.45 -2.97
C LEU A 353 -0.04 -6.99 -3.51
N ARG A 354 0.26 -5.68 -3.46
CA ARG A 354 1.57 -5.14 -3.84
C ARG A 354 2.57 -5.19 -2.69
N GLY A 355 2.08 -5.13 -1.44
CA GLY A 355 2.89 -5.21 -0.22
C GLY A 355 2.91 -6.61 0.35
#